data_AF-A0A8S9BVK5-F1
#
_entry.id   AF-A0A8S9BVK5-F1
#
_cell.length_a   1.000
_cell.length_b   1.000
_cell.length_c   1.000
_cell.angle_alpha   90.00
_cell.angle_beta   90.00
_cell.angle_gamma   90.00
#
_symmetry.space_group_name_H-M   'P 1'
#
loop_
_entity.id
_entity.type
_entity.pdbx_description
1 polymer ?
#
loop_
_entity_poly.entity_id
_entity_poly.type
_entity_poly.pdbx_seq_one_letter_code
_entity_poly.pdbx_strand_id
1 'polypeptide(L)'
;MTVPSLSRGFGAHSVWPGIQNDDDTFVFQSVVSDTRVPGTWQFFVEYCCNPDYQARPVRVYPGDSITSTFSLGTNAQWTDNWSLSPGPAGQAAGQTAQSGSSGNSFARRGTIDKAVLSIELQNGAAWDFGQVQWTSLSITASTTNSWCNGA
;
A
#
# COMPACT_ATOMS: atom_id res chain seq x y z
N MET A 1 8.30 -1.25 -2.08
CA MET A 1 8.08 -0.60 -3.37
C MET A 1 8.95 0.63 -3.50
N THR A 2 9.30 1.01 -4.72
CA THR A 2 9.90 2.31 -5.02
C THR A 2 8.81 3.24 -5.53
N VAL A 3 8.74 4.46 -4.97
CA VAL A 3 7.77 5.47 -5.39
C VAL A 3 8.06 5.86 -6.86
N PRO A 4 7.07 5.75 -7.77
CA PRO A 4 7.28 6.00 -9.19
C PRO A 4 7.46 7.50 -9.48
N SER A 5 7.69 7.83 -10.75
CA SER A 5 7.63 9.23 -11.19
C SER A 5 6.23 9.81 -10.95
N LEU A 6 6.09 11.13 -11.01
CA LEU A 6 4.77 11.76 -10.94
C LEU A 6 4.04 11.63 -12.28
N SER A 7 2.73 11.38 -12.23
CA SER A 7 1.87 11.52 -13.40
C SER A 7 1.86 12.98 -13.87
N ARG A 8 1.69 13.20 -15.18
CA ARG A 8 1.43 14.53 -15.76
C ARG A 8 -0.02 14.69 -16.21
N GLY A 9 -0.79 13.61 -16.17
CA GLY A 9 -2.19 13.54 -16.57
C GLY A 9 -3.16 14.02 -15.50
N PHE A 10 -4.43 14.13 -15.90
CA PHE A 10 -5.55 14.32 -14.99
C PHE A 10 -5.99 12.97 -14.40
N GLY A 11 -6.88 13.02 -13.41
CA GLY A 11 -7.41 11.84 -12.77
C GLY A 11 -6.67 11.50 -11.48
N ALA A 12 -6.98 10.33 -10.95
CA ALA A 12 -6.45 9.83 -9.68
C ALA A 12 -5.61 8.59 -9.93
N HIS A 13 -4.39 8.61 -9.40
CA HIS A 13 -3.42 7.53 -9.52
C HIS A 13 -3.11 7.01 -8.12
N SER A 14 -3.13 5.70 -7.97
CA SER A 14 -2.73 5.03 -6.73
C SER A 14 -1.94 3.78 -7.03
N VAL A 15 -0.95 3.50 -6.20
CA VAL A 15 -0.16 2.28 -6.23
C VAL A 15 -0.10 1.75 -4.80
N TRP A 16 -0.47 0.48 -4.61
CA TRP A 16 -0.59 -0.07 -3.27
C TRP A 16 -0.38 -1.58 -3.22
N PRO A 17 0.37 -2.09 -2.23
CA PRO A 17 0.16 -3.43 -1.70
C PRO A 17 -0.98 -3.45 -0.68
N GLY A 18 -1.60 -4.62 -0.51
CA GLY A 18 -2.59 -4.83 0.55
C GLY A 18 -2.95 -6.30 0.76
N ILE A 19 -3.80 -6.52 1.76
CA ILE A 19 -4.46 -7.79 2.02
C ILE A 19 -5.96 -7.63 1.84
N GLN A 20 -6.60 -8.59 1.17
CA GLN A 20 -8.01 -8.55 0.79
C GLN A 20 -8.75 -9.78 1.32
N ASN A 21 -10.04 -9.62 1.55
CA ASN A 21 -10.90 -10.73 1.94
C ASN A 21 -11.36 -11.60 0.75
N ASP A 22 -11.88 -12.76 1.09
CA ASP A 22 -12.30 -13.83 0.17
C ASP A 22 -13.38 -13.38 -0.85
N ASP A 23 -14.25 -12.45 -0.48
CA ASP A 23 -15.31 -11.90 -1.35
C ASP A 23 -14.98 -10.55 -2.03
N ASP A 24 -13.73 -10.07 -1.90
CA ASP A 24 -13.21 -8.84 -2.49
C ASP A 24 -13.85 -7.52 -2.00
N THR A 25 -14.67 -7.55 -0.94
CA THR A 25 -15.35 -6.36 -0.40
C THR A 25 -14.55 -5.54 0.62
N PHE A 26 -13.35 -5.97 1.00
CA PHE A 26 -12.51 -5.30 1.99
C PHE A 26 -11.03 -5.43 1.66
N VAL A 27 -10.27 -4.32 1.78
CA VAL A 27 -8.81 -4.32 1.69
C VAL A 27 -8.21 -3.52 2.84
N PHE A 28 -7.09 -4.00 3.41
CA PHE A 28 -6.19 -3.26 4.26
C PHE A 28 -4.86 -3.04 3.52
N GLN A 29 -4.46 -1.79 3.34
CA GLN A 29 -3.49 -1.39 2.32
C GLN A 29 -2.59 -0.23 2.74
N SER A 30 -1.37 -0.22 2.19
CA SER A 30 -0.46 0.93 2.26
C SER A 30 -0.43 1.59 0.88
N VAL A 31 -0.93 2.81 0.79
CA VAL A 31 -1.24 3.48 -0.47
C VAL A 31 -0.27 4.61 -0.74
N VAL A 32 0.29 4.62 -1.95
CA VAL A 32 0.94 5.80 -2.55
C VAL A 32 -0.02 6.38 -3.58
N SER A 33 -0.56 7.58 -3.32
CA SER A 33 -1.60 8.20 -4.16
C SER A 33 -1.41 9.70 -4.32
N ASP A 34 -1.82 10.24 -5.48
CA ASP A 34 -1.87 11.68 -5.77
C ASP A 34 -3.30 12.27 -5.61
N THR A 35 -4.29 11.44 -5.28
CA THR A 35 -5.71 11.81 -5.16
C THR A 35 -5.99 13.01 -4.25
N ARG A 36 -5.22 13.16 -3.17
CA ARG A 36 -5.40 14.24 -2.19
C ARG A 36 -4.74 15.55 -2.60
N VAL A 37 -3.62 15.46 -3.31
CA VAL A 37 -2.82 16.60 -3.76
C VAL A 37 -2.29 16.29 -5.16
N PRO A 38 -3.03 16.65 -6.22
CA PRO A 38 -2.62 16.38 -7.59
C PRO A 38 -1.18 16.85 -7.87
N GLY A 39 -0.42 16.02 -8.57
CA GLY A 39 1.00 16.30 -8.86
C GLY A 39 1.93 16.09 -7.67
N THR A 40 1.49 15.43 -6.59
CA THR A 40 2.36 15.02 -5.48
C THR A 40 1.92 13.67 -4.93
N TRP A 41 2.88 12.77 -4.74
CA TRP A 41 2.60 11.50 -4.06
C TRP A 41 2.46 11.69 -2.55
N GLN A 42 1.43 11.06 -1.99
CA GLN A 42 1.26 10.88 -0.56
C GLN A 42 1.19 9.39 -0.23
N PHE A 43 1.90 9.00 0.83
CA PHE A 43 1.83 7.69 1.43
C PHE A 43 0.89 7.72 2.65
N PHE A 44 -0.01 6.73 2.75
CA PHE A 44 -0.86 6.53 3.92
C PHE A 44 -1.26 5.07 4.04
N VAL A 45 -1.66 4.66 5.24
CA VAL A 45 -2.24 3.34 5.50
C VAL A 45 -3.73 3.50 5.71
N GLU A 46 -4.52 2.66 5.05
CA GLU A 46 -5.98 2.67 5.17
C GLU A 46 -6.57 1.27 5.01
N TYR A 47 -7.84 1.14 5.38
CA TYR A 47 -8.67 0.03 4.95
C TYR A 47 -9.98 0.54 4.32
N CYS A 48 -10.44 -0.14 3.29
CA CYS A 48 -11.49 0.33 2.40
C CYS A 48 -12.93 0.22 2.94
N CYS A 49 -13.81 0.90 2.19
CA CYS A 49 -15.27 1.04 2.19
C CYS A 49 -15.88 2.13 3.07
N ASN A 50 -15.06 2.79 3.88
CA ASN A 50 -15.26 4.14 4.41
C ASN A 50 -13.89 4.56 4.97
N PRO A 51 -13.09 5.39 4.26
CA PRO A 51 -11.65 5.50 4.53
C PRO A 51 -11.38 6.03 5.94
N ASP A 52 -10.93 5.13 6.80
CA ASP A 52 -10.51 5.45 8.16
C ASP A 52 -8.98 5.55 8.14
N TYR A 53 -8.50 6.78 7.94
CA TYR A 53 -7.08 7.07 7.79
C TYR A 53 -6.34 6.81 9.10
N GLN A 54 -5.75 5.63 9.23
CA GLN A 54 -5.05 5.19 10.44
C GLN A 54 -3.73 5.94 10.66
N ALA A 55 -3.15 6.51 9.60
CA ALA A 55 -1.92 7.28 9.66
C ALA A 55 -2.09 8.65 8.98
N ARG A 56 -1.42 9.67 9.54
CA ARG A 56 -1.30 10.98 8.87
C ARG A 56 -0.58 10.77 7.53
N PRO A 57 -1.13 11.27 6.41
CA PRO A 57 -0.46 11.16 5.12
C PRO A 57 0.94 11.76 5.15
N VAL A 58 1.91 11.01 4.64
CA VAL A 58 3.30 11.44 4.50
C VAL A 58 3.53 11.82 3.05
N ARG A 59 4.07 13.01 2.80
CA ARG A 59 4.52 13.35 1.44
C ARG A 59 5.72 12.47 1.08
N VAL A 60 5.66 11.82 -0.07
CA VAL A 60 6.74 10.98 -0.61
C VAL A 60 7.14 11.46 -2.01
N TYR A 61 8.34 11.10 -2.42
CA TYR A 61 8.98 11.60 -3.63
C TYR A 61 9.40 10.46 -4.54
N PRO A 62 9.47 10.68 -5.87
CA PRO A 62 10.00 9.69 -6.79
C PRO A 62 11.36 9.15 -6.34
N GLY A 63 11.49 7.83 -6.32
CA GLY A 63 12.70 7.13 -5.85
C GLY A 63 12.77 6.84 -4.36
N ASP A 64 11.83 7.35 -3.54
CA ASP A 64 11.71 6.90 -2.14
C ASP A 64 11.40 5.40 -2.09
N SER A 65 11.95 4.70 -1.10
CA SER A 65 11.66 3.29 -0.86
C SER A 65 10.71 3.14 0.33
N ILE A 66 9.61 2.43 0.10
CA ILE A 66 8.62 2.10 1.14
C ILE A 66 8.58 0.59 1.30
N THR A 67 8.75 0.11 2.52
CA THR A 67 8.53 -1.30 2.88
C THR A 67 7.28 -1.37 3.73
N SER A 68 6.38 -2.30 3.42
CA SER A 68 5.18 -2.60 4.21
C SER A 68 5.17 -4.08 4.54
N THR A 69 4.80 -4.42 5.77
CA THR A 69 4.72 -5.81 6.25
C THR A 69 3.38 -6.03 6.91
N PHE A 70 2.52 -6.77 6.21
CA PHE A 70 1.21 -7.18 6.71
C PHE A 70 1.32 -8.48 7.48
N SER A 71 0.91 -8.47 8.75
CA SER A 71 1.02 -9.63 9.63
C SER A 71 -0.24 -9.83 10.47
N LEU A 72 -0.70 -11.07 10.57
CA LEU A 72 -1.76 -11.49 11.49
C LEU A 72 -1.14 -11.91 12.84
N GLY A 73 -1.44 -11.16 13.89
CA GLY A 73 -1.03 -11.48 15.26
C GLY A 73 -1.83 -12.63 15.86
N THR A 74 -1.31 -13.20 16.96
CA THR A 74 -1.97 -14.29 17.72
C THR A 74 -3.31 -13.88 18.33
N ASN A 75 -3.56 -12.58 18.47
CA ASN A 75 -4.80 -11.98 18.93
C ASN A 75 -5.81 -11.72 17.78
N ALA A 76 -5.59 -12.29 16.60
CA ALA A 76 -6.39 -12.06 15.39
C ALA A 76 -6.47 -10.59 14.95
N GLN A 77 -5.44 -9.79 15.26
CA GLN A 77 -5.29 -8.44 14.74
C GLN A 77 -4.32 -8.43 13.57
N TRP A 78 -4.72 -7.78 12.49
CA TRP A 78 -3.84 -7.48 11.38
C TRP A 78 -3.06 -6.20 11.67
N THR A 79 -1.79 -6.19 11.29
CA THR A 79 -0.90 -5.04 11.41
C THR A 79 -0.21 -4.79 10.08
N ASP A 80 0.03 -3.53 9.74
CA ASP A 80 0.95 -3.07 8.72
C ASP A 80 2.08 -2.30 9.43
N ASN A 81 3.28 -2.88 9.43
CA ASN A 81 4.48 -2.19 9.86
C ASN A 81 5.22 -1.68 8.62
N TRP A 82 5.40 -0.37 8.54
CA TRP A 82 6.00 0.27 7.38
C TRP A 82 7.24 1.07 7.72
N SER A 83 8.12 1.20 6.73
CA SER A 83 9.28 2.09 6.77
C SER A 83 9.44 2.83 5.44
N LEU A 84 9.91 4.06 5.53
CA LEU A 84 10.18 4.97 4.43
C LEU A 84 11.65 5.37 4.48
N SER A 85 12.37 5.13 3.39
CA SER A 85 13.73 5.58 3.18
C SER A 85 13.76 6.59 2.01
N PRO A 86 14.11 7.87 2.28
CA PRO A 86 14.16 8.90 1.25
C PRO A 86 15.16 8.59 0.14
N GLY A 87 14.71 8.67 -1.11
CA GLY A 87 15.56 8.70 -2.29
C GLY A 87 16.20 10.07 -2.49
N PRO A 88 16.96 10.27 -3.58
CA PRO A 88 17.63 11.55 -3.84
C PRO A 88 16.69 12.77 -3.85
N ALA A 89 15.49 12.63 -4.43
CA ALA A 89 14.49 13.71 -4.47
C ALA A 89 13.93 14.02 -3.07
N GLY A 90 13.62 13.01 -2.26
CA GLY A 90 13.17 13.18 -0.88
C GLY A 90 14.25 13.82 0.00
N GLN A 91 15.49 13.36 -0.12
CA GLN A 91 16.64 13.94 0.59
C GLN A 91 16.86 15.41 0.23
N ALA A 92 16.79 15.76 -1.06
CA ALA A 92 16.89 17.15 -1.51
C ALA A 92 15.75 18.04 -0.99
N ALA A 93 14.57 17.45 -0.74
CA ALA A 93 13.43 18.11 -0.12
C ALA A 93 13.48 18.12 1.42
N GLY A 94 14.58 17.65 2.04
CA GLY A 94 14.76 17.61 3.49
C GLY A 94 14.00 16.49 4.21
N GLN A 95 13.46 15.51 3.47
CA GLN A 95 12.77 14.37 4.06
C GLN A 95 13.78 13.45 4.76
N THR A 96 13.42 12.98 5.95
CA THR A 96 14.19 11.99 6.73
C THR A 96 13.49 10.63 6.72
N ALA A 97 14.24 9.59 7.06
CA ALA A 97 13.68 8.24 7.21
C ALA A 97 12.58 8.22 8.29
N GLN A 98 11.51 7.50 8.00
CA GLN A 98 10.33 7.39 8.86
C GLN A 98 9.88 5.94 8.96
N SER A 99 9.17 5.60 10.03
CA SER A 99 8.52 4.30 10.17
C SER A 99 7.27 4.45 11.02
N GLY A 100 6.37 3.48 10.90
CA GLY A 100 5.14 3.46 11.66
C GLY A 100 4.48 2.09 11.64
N SER A 101 3.40 2.00 12.40
CA SER A 101 2.58 0.80 12.49
C SER A 101 1.12 1.21 12.55
N SER A 102 0.26 0.43 11.90
CA SER A 102 -1.19 0.54 12.00
C SER A 102 -1.76 -0.86 12.11
N GLY A 103 -2.81 -1.04 12.91
CA GLY A 103 -3.41 -2.35 13.07
C GLY A 103 -4.81 -2.30 13.63
N ASN A 104 -5.61 -3.29 13.26
CA ASN A 104 -6.99 -3.42 13.71
C ASN A 104 -7.44 -4.88 13.65
N SER A 105 -8.55 -5.20 14.33
CA SER A 105 -9.26 -6.45 14.12
C SER A 105 -10.28 -6.29 13.02
N PHE A 106 -10.24 -7.20 12.05
CA PHE A 106 -11.17 -7.23 10.91
C PHE A 106 -12.11 -8.42 10.96
N ALA A 107 -12.44 -8.92 12.15
CA ALA A 107 -13.23 -10.14 12.35
C ALA A 107 -14.62 -10.12 11.65
N ARG A 108 -15.15 -8.94 11.30
CA ARG A 108 -16.43 -8.78 10.58
C ARG A 108 -16.27 -8.71 9.05
N ARG A 109 -15.06 -8.82 8.52
CA ARG A 109 -14.74 -8.66 7.09
C ARG A 109 -14.56 -9.99 6.36
N GLY A 110 -14.92 -11.11 6.99
CA GLY A 110 -14.67 -12.43 6.41
C GLY A 110 -13.20 -12.85 6.53
N THR A 111 -12.83 -13.88 5.79
CA THR A 111 -11.46 -14.41 5.81
C THR A 111 -10.58 -13.52 4.95
N ILE A 112 -9.47 -13.02 5.51
CA ILE A 112 -8.45 -12.28 4.76
C ILE A 112 -7.38 -13.27 4.33
N ASP A 113 -7.41 -13.66 3.06
CA ASP A 113 -6.58 -14.73 2.48
C ASP A 113 -5.91 -14.37 1.15
N LYS A 114 -6.11 -13.13 0.65
CA LYS A 114 -5.47 -12.64 -0.58
C LYS A 114 -4.41 -11.58 -0.26
N ALA A 115 -3.26 -11.68 -0.92
CA ALA A 115 -2.27 -10.61 -1.00
C ALA A 115 -2.36 -9.96 -2.39
N VAL A 116 -2.43 -8.64 -2.43
CA VAL A 116 -2.68 -7.88 -3.66
C VAL A 116 -1.58 -6.84 -3.85
N LEU A 117 -1.13 -6.69 -5.10
CA LEU A 117 -0.35 -5.56 -5.58
C LEU A 117 -1.17 -4.90 -6.68
N SER A 118 -1.46 -3.61 -6.54
CA SER A 118 -2.38 -2.92 -7.44
C SER A 118 -1.82 -1.61 -7.96
N ILE A 119 -2.23 -1.31 -9.19
CA ILE A 119 -2.13 0.00 -9.82
C ILE A 119 -3.56 0.40 -10.12
N GLU A 120 -4.02 1.45 -9.48
CA GLU A 120 -5.40 1.89 -9.55
C GLU A 120 -5.48 3.27 -10.22
N LEU A 121 -6.29 3.33 -11.26
CA LEU A 121 -6.52 4.52 -12.08
C LEU A 121 -8.00 4.86 -12.00
N GLN A 122 -8.33 6.08 -11.56
CA GLN A 122 -9.70 6.55 -11.47
C GLN A 122 -9.88 7.89 -12.18
N ASN A 123 -11.13 8.26 -12.47
CA ASN A 123 -11.51 9.57 -12.99
C ASN A 123 -10.78 9.96 -14.29
N GLY A 124 -10.60 9.00 -15.20
CA GLY A 124 -9.94 9.23 -16.49
C GLY A 124 -8.40 9.26 -16.44
N ALA A 125 -7.81 8.86 -15.31
CA ALA A 125 -6.36 8.69 -15.15
C ALA A 125 -5.76 7.78 -16.22
N ALA A 126 -4.57 8.17 -16.69
CA ALA A 126 -3.75 7.38 -17.59
C ALA A 126 -2.49 6.91 -16.88
N TRP A 127 -2.03 5.71 -17.17
CA TRP A 127 -0.75 5.24 -16.65
C TRP A 127 0.41 5.86 -17.43
N ASP A 128 0.94 6.99 -16.95
CA ASP A 128 2.03 7.75 -17.57
C ASP A 128 3.22 8.02 -16.62
N PHE A 129 3.15 7.55 -15.38
CA PHE A 129 4.17 7.71 -14.34
C PHE A 129 5.33 6.69 -14.40
N GLY A 130 5.39 5.91 -15.49
CA GLY A 130 6.44 4.94 -15.74
C GLY A 130 6.28 3.63 -14.96
N GLN A 131 7.39 2.90 -14.84
CA GLN A 131 7.40 1.58 -14.21
C GLN A 131 7.08 1.67 -12.72
N VAL A 132 6.18 0.80 -12.26
CA VAL A 132 5.98 0.52 -10.83
C VAL A 132 6.81 -0.71 -10.45
N GLN A 133 7.55 -0.60 -9.35
CA GLN A 133 8.41 -1.69 -8.89
C GLN A 133 8.13 -2.05 -7.43
N TRP A 134 7.71 -3.30 -7.23
CA TRP A 134 7.76 -3.99 -5.94
C TRP A 134 8.94 -4.95 -5.94
N THR A 135 9.72 -4.91 -4.87
CA THR A 135 10.92 -5.74 -4.68
C THR A 135 10.85 -6.43 -3.32
N SER A 136 11.63 -7.50 -3.16
CA SER A 136 11.73 -8.27 -1.91
C SER A 136 10.37 -8.77 -1.40
N LEU A 137 9.51 -9.21 -2.32
CA LEU A 137 8.19 -9.75 -2.02
C LEU A 137 8.32 -11.10 -1.31
N SER A 138 7.65 -11.24 -0.17
CA SER A 138 7.53 -12.49 0.58
C SER A 138 6.11 -12.63 1.10
N ILE A 139 5.49 -13.78 0.83
CA ILE A 139 4.15 -14.12 1.30
C ILE A 139 4.27 -15.44 2.05
N THR A 140 3.89 -15.43 3.33
CA THR A 140 3.90 -16.63 4.17
C THR A 140 2.48 -16.91 4.60
N ALA A 141 1.97 -18.10 4.28
CA ALA A 141 0.69 -18.60 4.76
C ALA A 141 0.90 -19.96 5.45
N SER A 142 0.44 -20.08 6.69
CA SER A 142 0.43 -21.34 7.44
C SER A 142 -0.98 -21.92 7.39
N THR A 143 -1.21 -22.85 6.46
CA THR A 143 -2.53 -23.43 6.22
C THR A 143 -2.57 -24.89 6.67
N THR A 144 -3.74 -25.36 7.08
CA THR A 144 -3.98 -26.79 7.36
C THR A 144 -4.27 -27.61 6.09
N ASN A 145 -4.60 -26.93 4.98
CA ASN A 145 -4.84 -27.50 3.66
C ASN A 145 -3.82 -26.96 2.64
N SER A 146 -3.48 -27.74 1.61
CA SER A 146 -2.59 -27.30 0.51
C SER A 146 -3.17 -26.09 -0.22
N TRP A 147 -2.40 -25.00 -0.33
CA TRP A 147 -2.84 -23.69 -0.83
C TRP A 147 -2.33 -23.33 -2.24
N CYS A 148 -1.44 -24.13 -2.83
CA CYS A 148 -0.83 -23.87 -4.15
C CYS A 148 -0.86 -25.11 -5.06
N ASN A 149 -2.05 -25.63 -5.40
CA ASN A 149 -2.18 -26.74 -6.36
C ASN A 149 -2.50 -26.30 -7.79
N GLY A 150 -2.40 -25.00 -8.10
CA GLY A 150 -2.77 -24.46 -9.42
C GLY A 150 -1.76 -23.44 -9.93
N ALA A 151 -0.58 -23.92 -10.31
CA ALA A 151 0.34 -23.21 -11.19
C ALA A 151 0.40 -23.95 -12.54
#